data_AF-A0A655J179-F1
#
_entry.id   AF-A0A655J179-F1
#
_cell.length_a   1.000
_cell.length_b   1.000
_cell.length_c   1.000
_cell.angle_alpha   90.00
_cell.angle_beta   90.00
_cell.angle_gamma   90.00
#
_symmetry.space_group_name_H-M   'P 1'
#
loop_
_entity.id
_entity.type
_entity.pdbx_description
1 polymer ?
#
loop_
_entity_poly.entity_id
_entity_poly.type
_entity_poly.pdbx_seq_one_letter_code
_entity_poly.pdbx_strand_id
1 'polypeptide(L)'
;MSETSAPAEELLADVEEAMRDVVDPELGINVVDLGLVYGLDVQDGDEGTVALIDMTLTSAACPLTDVIEDQSRSALVGSGLVDDIRINWVWTPPWGPDKITEDGREQLRALGFTV
;
A
#
# COMPACT_ATOMS: atom_id res chain seq x y z
N MET A 1 -29.32 2.66 -12.85
CA MET A 1 -28.81 1.46 -13.53
C MET A 1 -27.30 1.50 -13.43
N SER A 2 -26.69 0.32 -13.39
CA SER A 2 -25.29 0.00 -13.11
C SER A 2 -24.96 -0.15 -11.62
N GLU A 3 -24.34 -1.24 -11.15
CA GLU A 3 -24.17 -2.64 -11.59
C GLU A 3 -23.40 -3.33 -10.43
N THR A 4 -23.50 -4.64 -10.31
CA THR A 4 -23.00 -5.47 -9.20
C THR A 4 -21.46 -5.49 -9.08
N SER A 5 -20.86 -4.53 -8.36
CA SER A 5 -19.40 -4.51 -8.04
C SER A 5 -19.09 -4.38 -6.53
N ALA A 6 -20.14 -4.34 -5.68
CA ALA A 6 -20.05 -3.96 -4.26
C ALA A 6 -19.06 -4.74 -3.35
N PRO A 7 -18.81 -6.06 -3.48
CA PRO A 7 -17.98 -6.76 -2.50
C PRO A 7 -16.48 -6.48 -2.66
N ALA A 8 -15.99 -6.34 -3.90
CA ALA A 8 -14.57 -6.11 -4.16
C ALA A 8 -14.15 -4.69 -3.77
N GLU A 9 -14.98 -3.68 -4.09
CA GLU A 9 -14.70 -2.28 -3.71
C GLU A 9 -14.73 -2.06 -2.19
N GLU A 10 -15.62 -2.72 -1.46
CA GLU A 10 -15.68 -2.62 0.01
C GLU A 10 -14.45 -3.28 0.66
N LEU A 11 -14.06 -4.46 0.16
CA LEU A 11 -12.84 -5.13 0.61
C LEU A 11 -11.59 -4.30 0.29
N LEU A 12 -11.53 -3.70 -0.91
CA LEU A 12 -10.42 -2.85 -1.32
C LEU A 12 -10.29 -1.60 -0.45
N ALA A 13 -11.42 -1.00 -0.06
CA ALA A 13 -11.44 0.12 0.87
C ALA A 13 -10.96 -0.28 2.27
N ASP A 14 -11.35 -1.47 2.76
CA ASP A 14 -10.89 -1.98 4.05
C ASP A 14 -9.38 -2.31 4.03
N VAL A 15 -8.91 -2.91 2.94
CA VAL A 15 -7.47 -3.15 2.68
C VAL A 15 -6.70 -1.83 2.60
N GLU A 16 -7.23 -0.80 1.93
CA GLU A 16 -6.61 0.52 1.86
C GLU A 16 -6.50 1.15 3.26
N GLU A 17 -7.56 1.09 4.07
CA GLU A 17 -7.54 1.58 5.45
C GLU A 17 -6.54 0.82 6.32
N ALA A 18 -6.48 -0.51 6.20
CA ALA A 18 -5.47 -1.32 6.90
C ALA A 18 -4.05 -0.97 6.45
N MET A 19 -3.84 -0.67 5.17
CA MET A 19 -2.55 -0.22 4.63
C MET A 19 -2.15 1.18 5.11
N ARG A 20 -3.06 1.99 5.62
CA ARG A 20 -2.73 3.27 6.28
C ARG A 20 -2.11 3.07 7.66
N ASP A 21 -2.29 1.91 8.29
CA ASP A 21 -1.57 1.56 9.53
C ASP A 21 -0.10 1.19 9.25
N VAL A 22 0.20 0.85 8.00
CA VAL A 22 1.56 0.53 7.54
C VAL A 22 2.34 1.83 7.29
N VAL A 23 3.08 2.23 8.32
CA VAL A 23 3.97 3.39 8.29
C VAL A 23 5.37 2.97 7.87
N ASP A 24 6.02 3.79 7.05
CA ASP A 24 7.46 3.65 6.77
C ASP A 24 8.28 4.17 7.98
N PRO A 25 9.06 3.32 8.68
CA PRO A 25 9.85 3.72 9.84
C PRO A 25 10.94 4.77 9.57
N GLU A 26 11.41 4.93 8.33
CA GLU A 26 12.49 5.87 7.98
C GLU A 26 11.95 7.29 7.83
N LEU A 27 10.76 7.43 7.24
CA LEU A 27 10.10 8.72 6.99
C LEU A 27 9.04 9.05 8.06
N GLY A 28 8.48 8.05 8.72
CA GLY A 28 7.37 8.19 9.67
C GLY A 28 6.03 8.53 9.02
N ILE A 29 5.86 8.15 7.74
CA ILE A 29 4.69 8.48 6.91
C ILE A 29 4.08 7.19 6.35
N ASN A 30 2.77 7.19 6.17
CA ASN A 30 2.03 6.08 5.56
C ASN A 30 2.45 5.86 4.11
N VAL A 31 2.58 4.60 3.71
CA VAL A 31 2.91 4.22 2.33
C VAL A 31 1.83 4.64 1.32
N VAL A 32 0.58 4.75 1.78
CA VAL A 32 -0.57 5.23 1.00
C VAL A 32 -0.46 6.74 0.74
N ASP A 33 -0.17 7.56 1.75
CA ASP A 33 -0.04 9.02 1.62
C ASP A 33 1.16 9.44 0.78
N LEU A 34 2.26 8.69 0.88
CA LEU A 34 3.40 8.88 0.00
C LEU A 34 3.07 8.52 -1.46
N GLY A 35 1.93 7.90 -1.76
CA GLY A 35 1.62 7.43 -3.10
C GLY A 35 2.66 6.41 -3.60
N LEU A 36 3.29 5.67 -2.68
CA LEU A 36 4.20 4.59 -3.02
C LEU A 36 3.45 3.34 -3.48
N VAL A 37 2.17 3.25 -3.12
CA VAL A 37 1.23 2.26 -3.61
C VAL A 37 0.74 2.68 -4.99
N TYR A 38 1.13 1.93 -6.01
CA TYR A 38 0.67 2.14 -7.39
C TYR A 38 -0.68 1.50 -7.65
N GLY A 39 -0.91 0.36 -7.03
CA GLY A 39 -2.09 -0.46 -7.23
C GLY A 39 -2.32 -1.37 -6.03
N LEU A 40 -3.58 -1.45 -5.65
CA LEU A 40 -4.11 -2.47 -4.73
C LEU A 40 -5.10 -3.27 -5.55
N ASP A 41 -4.93 -4.59 -5.54
CA ASP A 41 -5.86 -5.51 -6.16
C ASP A 41 -6.09 -6.66 -5.20
N VAL A 42 -7.34 -7.08 -5.03
CA VAL A 42 -7.65 -8.20 -4.15
C VAL A 42 -8.34 -9.26 -4.99
N GLN A 43 -7.72 -10.43 -5.05
CA GLN A 43 -8.29 -11.57 -5.74
C GLN A 43 -8.97 -12.47 -4.73
N ASP A 44 -10.30 -12.47 -4.75
CA ASP A 44 -11.10 -13.51 -4.10
C ASP A 44 -11.25 -14.71 -5.05
N GLY A 45 -10.86 -15.90 -4.58
CA GLY A 45 -11.03 -17.13 -5.33
C GLY A 45 -11.47 -18.29 -4.43
N ASP A 46 -11.81 -19.42 -5.03
CA ASP A 46 -12.21 -20.63 -4.30
C ASP A 46 -11.15 -21.15 -3.31
N GLU A 47 -9.88 -20.79 -3.52
CA GLU A 47 -8.74 -21.23 -2.70
C GLU A 47 -8.38 -20.24 -1.57
N GLY A 48 -8.99 -19.05 -1.55
CA GLY A 48 -8.76 -18.00 -0.55
C GLY A 48 -8.74 -16.59 -1.15
N THR A 49 -8.60 -15.60 -0.26
CA THR A 49 -8.48 -14.19 -0.65
C THR A 49 -7.02 -13.76 -0.58
N VAL A 50 -6.48 -13.22 -1.69
CA VAL A 50 -5.08 -12.77 -1.78
C VAL A 50 -5.01 -11.29 -2.17
N ALA A 51 -4.37 -10.47 -1.34
CA ALA A 51 -4.08 -9.07 -1.69
C ALA A 51 -2.80 -8.98 -2.52
N LEU A 52 -2.90 -8.40 -3.70
CA LEU A 52 -1.79 -7.97 -4.54
C LEU A 52 -1.57 -6.47 -4.35
N ILE A 53 -0.33 -6.11 -4.04
CA ILE A 53 0.01 -4.72 -3.70
C ILE A 53 1.23 -4.35 -4.54
N ASP A 54 1.05 -3.45 -5.50
CA ASP A 54 2.16 -2.91 -6.29
C ASP A 54 2.72 -1.69 -5.56
N MET A 55 3.96 -1.78 -5.09
CA MET A 55 4.62 -0.71 -4.36
C MET A 55 5.99 -0.37 -4.92
N THR A 56 6.40 0.87 -4.72
CA THR A 56 7.78 1.30 -4.94
C THR A 56 8.42 1.72 -3.63
N LEU A 57 9.71 1.48 -3.50
CA LEU A 57 10.51 2.00 -2.40
C LEU A 57 11.59 2.93 -2.93
N THR A 58 11.97 3.85 -2.06
CA THR A 58 13.14 4.72 -2.24
C THR A 58 14.45 3.94 -2.21
N SER A 59 14.46 2.69 -1.72
CA SER A 59 15.63 1.79 -1.74
C SER A 59 15.25 0.31 -1.84
N ALA A 60 15.70 -0.34 -2.92
CA ALA A 60 15.46 -1.76 -3.22
C ALA A 60 16.21 -2.76 -2.34
N ALA A 61 17.07 -2.29 -1.43
CA ALA A 61 17.96 -3.11 -0.62
C ALA A 61 17.92 -2.78 0.87
N CYS A 62 16.94 -1.97 1.31
CA CYS A 62 16.76 -1.71 2.73
C CYS A 62 16.06 -2.92 3.39
N PRO A 63 16.55 -3.43 4.52
CA PRO A 63 15.91 -4.52 5.27
C PRO A 63 14.51 -4.16 5.79
N LEU A 64 14.06 -2.92 5.55
CA LEU A 64 12.72 -2.44 5.82
C LEU A 64 11.66 -3.07 4.91
N THR A 65 12.00 -3.60 3.74
CA THR A 65 11.04 -4.31 2.88
C THR A 65 10.33 -5.42 3.65
N ASP A 66 11.10 -6.27 4.34
CA ASP A 66 10.57 -7.36 5.17
C ASP A 66 9.68 -6.82 6.30
N VAL A 67 10.02 -5.67 6.89
CA VAL A 67 9.25 -5.06 7.99
C VAL A 67 7.91 -4.52 7.47
N ILE A 68 7.90 -3.88 6.31
CA ILE A 68 6.67 -3.39 5.66
C ILE A 68 5.82 -4.58 5.21
N GLU A 69 6.42 -5.63 4.64
CA GLU A 69 5.73 -6.85 4.26
C GLU A 69 5.10 -7.55 5.48
N ASP A 70 5.84 -7.69 6.59
CA ASP A 70 5.33 -8.28 7.82
C ASP A 70 4.22 -7.43 8.46
N GLN A 71 4.39 -6.11 8.53
CA GLN A 71 3.36 -5.19 9.04
C GLN A 71 2.10 -5.24 8.18
N SER A 72 2.23 -5.18 6.85
CA SER A 72 1.10 -5.27 5.92
C SER A 72 0.39 -6.60 6.07
N ARG A 73 1.15 -7.70 6.17
CA ARG A 73 0.58 -9.03 6.39
C ARG A 73 -0.17 -9.09 7.71
N SER A 74 0.42 -8.58 8.78
CA SER A 74 -0.19 -8.58 10.11
C SER A 74 -1.45 -7.72 10.16
N ALA A 75 -1.45 -6.55 9.51
CA ALA A 75 -2.62 -5.68 9.41
C ALA A 75 -3.74 -6.32 8.60
N LEU A 76 -3.44 -6.91 7.45
CA LEU A 76 -4.43 -7.46 6.52
C LEU A 76 -4.94 -8.84 6.93
N VAL A 77 -4.02 -9.76 7.25
CA VAL A 77 -4.35 -11.12 7.70
C VAL A 77 -4.86 -11.11 9.14
N GLY A 78 -4.30 -10.26 10.01
CA GLY A 78 -4.77 -10.11 11.40
C GLY A 78 -6.18 -9.52 11.49
N SER A 79 -6.56 -8.67 10.52
CA SER A 79 -7.93 -8.17 10.38
C SER A 79 -8.89 -9.18 9.75
N GLY A 80 -8.37 -10.29 9.21
CA GLY A 80 -9.17 -11.33 8.55
C GLY A 80 -9.74 -10.90 7.20
N LEU A 81 -9.14 -9.89 6.57
CA LEU A 81 -9.58 -9.37 5.27
C LEU A 81 -9.09 -10.24 4.11
N VAL A 82 -7.86 -10.72 4.24
CA VAL A 82 -7.19 -11.58 3.25
C VAL A 82 -6.45 -12.71 3.96
N ASP A 83 -6.28 -13.83 3.26
CA ASP A 83 -5.56 -15.01 3.77
C ASP A 83 -4.05 -14.87 3.54
N ASP A 84 -3.68 -14.29 2.39
CA ASP A 84 -2.28 -14.09 2.00
C ASP A 84 -2.10 -12.73 1.32
N ILE A 85 -0.87 -12.22 1.34
CA ILE A 85 -0.52 -10.95 0.70
C ILE A 85 0.71 -11.12 -0.19
N ARG A 86 0.74 -10.38 -1.29
CA ARG A 86 1.78 -10.41 -2.31
C ARG A 86 2.16 -8.99 -2.68
N ILE A 87 3.29 -8.53 -2.16
CA ILE A 87 3.82 -7.22 -2.49
C ILE A 87 4.75 -7.37 -3.71
N ASN A 88 4.43 -6.64 -4.77
CA ASN A 88 5.21 -6.58 -5.99
C ASN A 88 5.97 -5.27 -6.03
N TRP A 89 7.29 -5.36 -5.93
CA TRP A 89 8.16 -4.20 -5.97
C TRP A 89 8.37 -3.74 -7.41
N VAL A 90 7.76 -2.60 -7.76
CA VAL A 90 7.82 -1.99 -9.08
C VAL A 90 8.64 -0.71 -9.05
N TRP A 91 9.70 -0.64 -9.86
CA TRP A 91 10.51 0.58 -10.03
C TRP A 91 10.25 1.29 -11.37
N THR A 92 9.33 0.76 -12.16
CA THR A 92 8.98 1.27 -13.49
C THR A 92 7.45 1.35 -13.58
N PRO A 93 6.84 2.53 -13.79
CA PRO A 93 7.43 3.86 -14.03
C PRO A 93 8.14 4.47 -12.80
N PRO A 94 9.01 5.49 -12.98
CA PRO A 94 9.63 6.17 -11.85
C PRO A 94 8.56 6.85 -11.00
N TRP A 95 8.67 6.68 -9.68
CA TRP A 95 7.80 7.37 -8.74
C TRP A 95 8.04 8.88 -8.86
N GLY A 96 6.94 9.64 -8.87
CA GLY A 96 6.96 11.07 -9.07
C GLY A 96 6.02 11.77 -8.10
N PRO A 97 6.26 13.07 -7.84
CA PRO A 97 5.51 13.85 -6.87
C PRO A 97 4.02 14.04 -7.22
N ASP A 98 3.64 13.73 -8.47
CA ASP A 98 2.25 13.75 -8.95
C ASP A 98 1.38 12.65 -8.31
N LYS A 99 2.01 11.62 -7.73
CA LYS A 99 1.32 10.50 -7.07
C LYS A 99 1.07 10.70 -5.57
N ILE A 100 1.67 11.74 -4.99
CA ILE A 100 1.62 12.00 -3.56
C ILE A 100 0.33 12.75 -3.22
N THR A 101 -0.33 12.38 -2.13
CA THR A 101 -1.46 13.16 -1.60
C THR A 101 -0.99 14.55 -1.16
N GLU A 102 -1.91 15.52 -1.02
CA GLU A 102 -1.54 16.84 -0.48
C GLU A 102 -0.90 16.72 0.91
N ASP A 103 -1.38 15.81 1.75
CA ASP A 103 -0.86 15.55 3.10
C ASP A 103 0.55 14.92 3.04
N GLY A 104 0.74 13.85 2.27
CA GLY A 104 2.05 13.24 2.06
C GLY A 104 3.07 14.22 1.48
N ARG A 105 2.63 15.16 0.63
CA ARG A 105 3.48 16.21 0.06
C ARG A 105 3.92 17.22 1.11
N GLU A 106 3.02 17.64 2.00
CA GLU A 106 3.37 18.51 3.12
C GLU A 106 4.36 17.84 4.08
N GLN A 107 4.16 16.55 4.38
CA GLN A 107 5.03 15.79 5.25
C GLN A 107 6.43 15.58 4.65
N LEU A 108 6.54 15.24 3.36
CA LEU A 108 7.83 15.16 2.65
C LEU A 108 8.56 16.51 2.61
N ARG A 109 7.82 17.60 2.40
CA ARG A 109 8.38 18.96 2.45
C ARG A 109 8.88 19.31 3.85
N ALA A 110 8.20 18.87 4.90
CA ALA A 110 8.63 19.06 6.28
C ALA A 110 9.93 18.31 6.60
N LEU A 111 10.17 17.17 5.94
CA LEU A 111 11.41 16.39 6.02
C LEU A 111 12.55 16.93 5.13
N GLY A 112 12.30 17.98 4.33
CA GLY A 112 13.30 18.64 3.50
C GLY A 112 13.49 18.04 2.10
N PHE A 113 12.60 17.13 1.67
CA PHE A 113 12.55 16.69 0.29
C PHE A 113 11.84 17.75 -0.56
N THR A 114 12.54 18.29 -1.56
CA THR A 114 11.94 19.17 -2.56
C THR A 114 11.19 18.32 -3.57
N VAL A 115 9.88 18.20 -3.36
CA VAL A 115 8.90 17.66 -4.32
C VAL A 115 8.23 18.79 -5.09
#